data_AF-A0A3E5GIW7-F1
#
_entry.id   AF-A0A3E5GIW7-F1
#
_cell.length_a   1.000
_cell.length_b   1.000
_cell.length_c   1.000
_cell.angle_alpha   90.00
_cell.angle_beta   90.00
_cell.angle_gamma   90.00
#
_symmetry.space_group_name_H-M   'P 1'
#
loop_
_entity.id
_entity.type
_entity.pdbx_description
1 polymer ?
#
loop_
_entity_poly.entity_id
_entity_poly.type
_entity_poly.pdbx_seq_one_letter_code
_entity_poly.pdbx_strand_id
1 'polypeptide(L)' 'MDLKDWILTLIVLLIPCVGIVMYFVWAFESNGNINRRNFCRAQLIIFAVLLGIYLVLFMLFGVVAFSRVVGY' A
#
# COMPACT_ATOMS: atom_id res chain seq x y z
N MET A 1 -14.86 -14.82 -8.99
CA MET A 1 -14.93 -13.35 -8.88
C MET A 1 -15.16 -12.85 -10.26
N ASP A 2 -16.32 -12.26 -10.46
CA ASP A 2 -16.69 -11.65 -11.74
C ASP A 2 -16.47 -10.13 -11.67
N LEU A 3 -16.70 -9.43 -12.78
CA LEU A 3 -16.48 -7.98 -12.88
C LEU A 3 -17.13 -7.21 -11.73
N LYS A 4 -18.38 -7.55 -11.37
CA LYS A 4 -19.12 -6.89 -10.29
C LYS A 4 -18.41 -7.01 -8.94
N ASP A 5 -17.84 -8.17 -8.63
CA ASP A 5 -17.13 -8.39 -7.36
C ASP A 5 -15.84 -7.56 -7.30
N TRP A 6 -15.15 -7.43 -8.43
CA TRP A 6 -13.97 -6.59 -8.55
C TRP A 6 -14.30 -5.11 -8.40
N ILE A 7 -15.37 -4.64 -9.04
CA ILE A 7 -15.83 -3.25 -8.87
C ILE A 7 -16.10 -2.97 -7.39
N LEU A 8 -16.84 -3.84 -6.70
CA LEU A 8 -17.12 -3.66 -5.27
C LEU A 8 -15.86 -3.69 -4.42
N THR A 9 -14.94 -4.62 -4.70
CA THR A 9 -13.65 -4.72 -4.01
C THR A 9 -12.86 -3.43 -4.15
N LEU A 10 -12.74 -2.90 -5.37
CA LEU A 10 -12.00 -1.67 -5.64
C LEU A 10 -12.64 -0.43 -5.01
N ILE A 11 -13.98 -0.35 -4.97
CA ILE A 11 -14.70 0.75 -4.29
C ILE A 11 -14.38 0.76 -2.79
N VAL A 12 -14.42 -0.40 -2.13
CA VAL A 12 -14.06 -0.50 -0.70
C VAL A 12 -12.61 -0.08 -0.46
N LEU A 13 -11.69 -0.48 -1.34
CA LEU A 13 -10.27 -0.14 -1.23
C LEU A 13 -9.97 1.34 -1.51
N LEU A 14 -10.85 2.05 -2.22
CA LEU A 14 -10.70 3.48 -2.49
C LEU A 14 -11.01 4.34 -1.25
N ILE A 15 -11.76 3.83 -0.29
CA ILE A 15 -12.06 4.55 0.95
C ILE A 15 -10.76 4.67 1.75
N PRO A 16 -10.27 5.87 2.11
CA PRO A 16 -8.90 6.06 2.61
C PRO A 16 -8.54 5.18 3.81
N CYS A 17 -9.28 5.30 4.91
CA CYS A 17 -8.98 4.55 6.13
C CYS A 17 -9.43 3.09 6.04
N VAL A 18 -10.63 2.86 5.48
CA VAL A 18 -11.21 1.51 5.37
C VAL A 18 -10.42 0.66 4.40
N GLY A 19 -10.04 1.18 3.25
CA GLY A 19 -9.27 0.46 2.24
C GLY A 19 -7.94 -0.06 2.76
N ILE A 20 -7.22 0.76 3.53
CA ILE A 20 -5.98 0.34 4.20
C ILE A 20 -6.25 -0.86 5.11
N VAL A 21 -7.24 -0.77 6.02
CA VAL A 21 -7.61 -1.87 6.91
C VAL A 21 -8.01 -3.11 6.12
N MET A 22 -8.81 -2.93 5.07
CA MET A 22 -9.34 -4.02 4.26
C MET A 22 -8.27 -4.77 3.47
N TYR A 23 -7.17 -4.11 3.06
CA TYR A 23 -6.01 -4.82 2.51
C TYR A 23 -5.47 -5.87 3.50
N PHE A 24 -5.33 -5.53 4.79
CA PHE A 24 -4.86 -6.48 5.80
C PHE A 24 -5.92 -7.56 6.08
N VAL A 25 -7.17 -7.17 6.30
CA VAL A 25 -8.27 -8.12 6.58
C VAL A 25 -8.36 -9.17 5.47
N TRP A 26 -8.42 -8.75 4.20
CA TRP A 26 -8.53 -9.68 3.08
C TRP A 26 -7.23 -10.41 2.73
N ALA A 27 -6.05 -9.84 3.02
CA ALA A 27 -4.79 -10.55 2.80
C ALA A 27 -4.59 -11.74 3.74
N PHE A 28 -5.10 -11.65 4.98
CA PHE A 28 -4.86 -12.64 6.01
C PHE A 28 -6.09 -13.51 6.37
N GLU A 29 -7.22 -13.28 5.71
CA GLU A 29 -8.42 -14.10 5.87
C GLU A 29 -8.18 -15.58 5.44
N SER A 30 -8.63 -16.51 6.27
CA SER A 30 -8.52 -17.96 6.02
C SER A 30 -9.61 -18.49 5.08
N ASN A 31 -10.84 -18.01 5.24
CA ASN A 31 -12.05 -18.50 4.54
C ASN A 31 -12.66 -17.46 3.57
N GLY A 32 -11.82 -16.88 2.71
CA GLY A 32 -12.23 -15.87 1.72
C GLY A 32 -11.90 -16.25 0.27
N ASN A 33 -12.26 -15.38 -0.67
CA ASN A 33 -11.93 -15.59 -2.09
C ASN A 33 -10.41 -15.50 -2.33
N ILE A 34 -9.84 -16.55 -2.92
CA ILE A 34 -8.40 -16.66 -3.18
C ILE A 34 -7.85 -15.54 -4.06
N ASN A 35 -8.61 -15.08 -5.06
CA ASN A 35 -8.16 -14.05 -6.00
C ASN A 35 -8.04 -12.69 -5.29
N ARG A 36 -9.05 -12.31 -4.50
CA ARG A 36 -9.01 -11.07 -3.69
C ARG A 36 -7.90 -11.11 -2.65
N ARG A 37 -7.71 -12.26 -1.98
CA ARG A 37 -6.65 -12.46 -0.99
C ARG A 37 -5.26 -12.28 -1.61
N ASN A 38 -5.01 -12.94 -2.74
CA ASN A 38 -3.72 -12.84 -3.44
C ASN A 38 -3.48 -11.42 -3.97
N PHE A 39 -4.53 -10.74 -4.45
CA PHE A 39 -4.45 -9.33 -4.84
C PHE A 39 -4.05 -8.43 -3.66
N CYS A 40 -4.68 -8.57 -2.50
CA CYS A 40 -4.35 -7.76 -1.33
C CYS A 40 -2.92 -8.02 -0.82
N ARG A 41 -2.47 -9.29 -0.83
CA ARG A 41 -1.08 -9.64 -0.51
C ARG A 41 -0.09 -8.99 -1.47
N ALA A 42 -0.37 -9.03 -2.78
CA ALA A 42 0.47 -8.39 -3.79
C ALA A 42 0.53 -6.86 -3.58
N GLN A 43 -0.60 -6.22 -3.32
CA GLN A 43 -0.65 -4.78 -3.02
C GLN A 43 0.16 -4.41 -1.78
N LEU A 44 0.06 -5.18 -0.69
CA LEU A 44 0.85 -4.94 0.51
C LEU A 44 2.36 -5.07 0.26
N ILE A 45 2.78 -6.04 -0.56
CA ILE A 45 4.20 -6.19 -0.95
C ILE A 45 4.64 -4.98 -1.77
N ILE A 46 3.85 -4.55 -2.76
CA ILE A 46 4.15 -3.37 -3.58
C ILE A 46 4.27 -2.13 -2.70
N PHE A 47 3.33 -1.92 -1.77
CA PHE A 47 3.40 -0.80 -0.83
C PHE A 47 4.63 -0.85 0.06
N ALA A 48 5.02 -2.02 0.57
CA ALA A 48 6.24 -2.17 1.36
C ALA A 48 7.50 -1.82 0.56
N VAL A 49 7.58 -2.27 -0.70
CA VAL A 49 8.71 -1.95 -1.60
C VAL A 49 8.76 -0.46 -1.90
N LEU A 50 7.62 0.13 -2.28
CA LEU A 50 7.54 1.57 -2.56
C LEU A 50 7.89 2.41 -1.34
N LEU A 51 7.41 2.03 -0.15
CA LEU A 51 7.77 2.69 1.10
C LEU A 51 9.29 2.65 1.33
N GLY A 52 9.93 1.48 1.12
CA GLY A 52 11.38 1.35 1.20
C GLY A 52 12.12 2.27 0.23
N ILE A 53 11.69 2.34 -1.02
CA ILE A 53 12.26 3.25 -2.02
C ILE A 53 12.09 4.71 -1.59
N TYR A 54 10.90 5.11 -1.15
CA TYR A 54 10.63 6.47 -0.68
C TYR A 54 11.51 6.85 0.52
N LEU A 55 11.71 5.94 1.47
CA LEU A 55 12.60 6.19 2.61
C LEU A 55 14.05 6.40 2.19
N VAL A 56 14.55 5.59 1.24
CA VAL A 56 15.91 5.77 0.70
C VAL A 56 16.05 7.12 0.00
N LEU A 57 15.11 7.47 -0.89
CA LEU A 57 15.14 8.76 -1.57
C LEU A 57 15.01 9.93 -0.60
N PHE A 58 14.14 9.80 0.42
CA PHE A 58 14.00 10.79 1.48
C PHE A 58 15.29 10.99 2.26
N MET A 59 16.05 9.95 2.58
CA MET A 59 17.35 10.11 3.24
C MET A 59 18.38 10.79 2.31
N LEU A 60 18.46 10.36 1.04
CA LEU A 60 19.43 10.91 0.09
C LEU A 60 19.20 12.40 -0.17
N PHE A 61 17.95 12.79 -0.46
CA PHE A 61 17.61 14.18 -0.79
C PHE A 61 17.31 15.02 0.45
N GLY A 62 16.73 14.42 1.49
CA GLY A 62 16.40 15.11 2.74
C GLY A 62 17.64 15.55 3.50
N VAL A 63 18.72 14.76 3.53
CA VAL A 63 19.99 15.17 4.16
C VAL A 63 20.61 16.37 3.42
N VAL A 64 20.63 16.33 2.08
CA VAL A 64 21.15 17.45 1.26
C VAL A 64 20.28 18.69 1.42
N ALA A 65 18.96 18.56 1.37
CA ALA A 65 18.05 19.70 1.56
C ALA A 65 18.19 20.29 2.98
N PHE A 66 18.27 19.43 4.01
CA PHE A 66 18.45 19.84 5.40
C PHE A 66 19.78 20.56 5.62
N SER A 67 20.88 20.09 5.02
CA SER A 67 22.19 20.77 5.16
C SER A 67 22.15 22.20 4.59
N ARG A 68 21.47 22.40 3.45
CA ARG A 68 21.27 23.73 2.85
C ARG A 68 20.39 24.66 3.69
N VAL A 69 19.41 24.11 4.42
CA VAL A 69 18.56 24.89 5.33
C VAL A 69 19.32 25.30 6.59
N VAL A 70 20.20 24.45 7.10
CA VAL A 70 20.95 24.70 8.35
C VAL A 70 22.26 25.47 8.10
N GLY A 71 22.67 25.65 6.85
CA GLY A 71 23.80 26.53 6.48
C GLY A 71 25.18 25.89 6.63
N TYR A 72 25.25 24.56 6.60
CA TYR A 72 26.50 23.79 6.45
C TYR A 72 26.79 23.45 4.99
#